data_AF-A0A354EF25-F1
#
_entry.id   AF-A0A354EF25-F1
#
_cell.length_a   1.000
_cell.length_b   1.000
_cell.length_c   1.000
_cell.angle_alpha   90.00
_cell.angle_beta   90.00
_cell.angle_gamma   90.00
#
_symmetry.space_group_name_H-M   'P 1'
#
loop_
_entity.id
_entity.type
_entity.pdbx_description
1 polymer ?
#
loop_
_entity_poly.entity_id
_entity_poly.type
_entity_poly.pdbx_seq_one_letter_code
_entity_poly.pdbx_strand_id
1 'polypeptide(L)'
;MQTLYEKITFILTGMVYVLFHLGKAPGNGSLAVGTVMALLNTLPYEIAITYLIVVFIRRTTGQRPPWDRILRIFFTVGIIFGLIYGLYVRGALEQERQQGQQVTVVCCGQDDSRNAPWHWA
;
A
#
# COMPACT_ATOMS: atom_id res chain seq x y z
N MET A 1 -35.24 -4.81 7.72
CA MET A 1 -34.65 -6.04 7.16
C MET A 1 -33.52 -5.63 6.24
N GLN A 2 -32.28 -6.04 6.51
CA GLN A 2 -31.20 -5.79 5.54
C GLN A 2 -31.47 -6.61 4.29
N THR A 3 -31.51 -5.96 3.13
CA THR A 3 -31.78 -6.64 1.86
C THR A 3 -30.60 -7.53 1.48
N LEU A 4 -30.84 -8.58 0.68
CA LEU A 4 -29.76 -9.44 0.14
C LEU A 4 -28.65 -8.61 -0.53
N TYR A 5 -29.03 -7.52 -1.19
CA TYR A 5 -28.11 -6.58 -1.83
C TYR A 5 -27.14 -5.90 -0.84
N GLU A 6 -27.62 -5.46 0.33
CA GLU A 6 -26.76 -4.85 1.35
C GLU A 6 -25.71 -5.82 1.88
N LYS A 7 -26.07 -7.10 2.03
CA LYS A 7 -25.13 -8.14 2.46
C LYS A 7 -24.08 -8.44 1.40
N ILE A 8 -24.50 -8.55 0.13
CA ILE A 8 -23.58 -8.80 -0.98
C ILE A 8 -22.58 -7.65 -1.13
N THR A 9 -23.07 -6.41 -1.13
CA THR A 9 -22.18 -5.23 -1.23
C THR A 9 -21.22 -5.13 -0.05
N PHE A 10 -21.67 -5.47 1.17
CA PHE A 10 -20.82 -5.51 2.35
C PHE A 10 -19.69 -6.54 2.23
N ILE A 11 -20.03 -7.76 1.83
CA ILE A 11 -19.04 -8.84 1.61
C ILE A 11 -18.07 -8.44 0.50
N LEU A 12 -18.56 -7.86 -0.59
CA LEU A 12 -17.74 -7.42 -1.71
C LEU A 12 -16.76 -6.33 -1.29
N THR A 13 -17.18 -5.35 -0.48
CA THR A 13 -16.26 -4.34 0.08
C THR A 13 -15.20 -4.94 1.00
N GLY A 14 -15.56 -5.93 1.81
CA GLY A 14 -14.59 -6.65 2.65
C GLY A 14 -13.57 -7.43 1.81
N MET A 15 -14.03 -8.06 0.73
CA MET A 15 -13.16 -8.79 -0.19
C MET A 15 -12.19 -7.85 -0.92
N VAL A 16 -12.68 -6.70 -1.39
CA VAL A 16 -11.85 -5.65 -2.00
C VAL A 16 -10.83 -5.11 -0.99
N TYR A 17 -11.22 -4.90 0.28
CA TYR A 17 -10.29 -4.50 1.33
C TYR A 17 -9.12 -5.49 1.49
N VAL A 18 -9.40 -6.79 1.50
CA VAL A 18 -8.35 -7.82 1.57
C VAL A 18 -7.47 -7.80 0.31
N LEU A 19 -8.06 -7.62 -0.88
CA LEU A 19 -7.33 -7.50 -2.15
C LEU A 19 -6.34 -6.34 -2.17
N PHE A 20 -6.70 -5.18 -1.61
CA PHE A 20 -5.78 -4.04 -1.54
C PHE A 20 -4.67 -4.22 -0.49
N HIS A 21 -4.88 -5.10 0.49
CA HIS A 21 -3.88 -5.42 1.49
C HIS A 21 -2.97 -6.60 1.11
N LEU A 22 -3.26 -7.28 0.00
CA LEU A 22 -2.43 -8.36 -0.52
C LEU A 22 -1.05 -7.82 -0.94
N GLY A 23 -0.11 -7.91 0.00
CA GLY A 23 1.27 -7.45 -0.18
C GLY A 23 2.20 -8.63 -0.49
N LYS A 24 2.98 -8.52 -1.56
CA LYS A 24 4.13 -9.42 -1.78
C LYS A 24 5.29 -8.92 -0.92
N ALA A 25 5.77 -9.76 0.00
CA ALA A 25 6.92 -9.41 0.82
C ALA A 25 8.18 -9.21 -0.06
N PRO A 26 9.13 -8.33 0.35
CA PRO A 26 10.42 -8.23 -0.33
C PRO A 26 11.17 -9.58 -0.26
N GLY A 27 11.67 -10.07 -1.39
CA GLY A 27 12.41 -11.34 -1.50
C GLY A 27 11.53 -12.59 -1.75
N ASN A 28 11.99 -13.76 -1.26
CA ASN A 28 11.29 -15.06 -1.39
C ASN A 28 10.18 -15.28 -0.33
N GLY A 29 9.74 -14.22 0.35
CA GLY A 29 8.70 -14.31 1.37
C GLY A 29 7.34 -14.71 0.79
N SER A 30 6.53 -15.42 1.59
CA SER A 30 5.16 -15.77 1.23
C SER A 30 4.26 -14.53 1.12
N LEU A 31 3.31 -14.56 0.19
CA LEU A 31 2.24 -13.54 0.05
C LEU A 31 1.50 -13.31 1.37
N ALA A 32 1.34 -14.37 2.18
CA ALA A 32 0.68 -14.26 3.47
C ALA A 32 1.45 -13.35 4.44
N VAL A 33 2.79 -13.46 4.48
CA VAL A 33 3.62 -12.67 5.39
C VAL A 33 3.63 -11.20 4.97
N GLY A 34 3.74 -10.93 3.67
CA GLY A 34 3.68 -9.55 3.15
C GLY A 34 2.34 -8.89 3.41
N THR A 35 1.24 -9.64 3.25
CA THR A 35 -0.12 -9.18 3.56
C THR A 35 -0.29 -8.85 5.04
N VAL A 36 0.20 -9.72 5.94
CA VAL A 36 0.14 -9.49 7.39
C VAL A 36 0.97 -8.27 7.79
N MET A 37 2.15 -8.09 7.22
CA MET A 37 2.98 -6.91 7.50
C MET A 37 2.37 -5.62 6.95
N ALA A 38 1.75 -5.67 5.77
CA ALA A 38 1.01 -4.54 5.22
C ALA A 38 -0.14 -4.16 6.16
N LEU A 39 -0.95 -5.14 6.58
CA LEU A 39 -2.05 -4.94 7.54
C LEU A 39 -1.54 -4.39 8.87
N LEU A 40 -0.49 -4.96 9.47
CA LEU A 40 0.03 -4.46 10.74
C LEU A 40 0.49 -3.00 10.67
N ASN A 41 0.99 -2.56 9.52
CA ASN A 41 1.41 -1.18 9.31
C ASN A 41 0.21 -0.24 9.08
N THR A 42 -0.83 -0.65 8.35
CA THR A 42 -1.96 0.22 8.02
C THR A 42 -3.06 0.22 9.08
N LEU A 43 -3.28 -0.91 9.75
CA LEU A 43 -4.41 -1.17 10.64
C LEU A 43 -4.51 -0.22 11.84
N PRO A 44 -3.41 0.18 12.54
CA PRO A 44 -3.50 1.20 13.59
C PRO A 44 -4.04 2.54 13.09
N TYR A 45 -3.63 2.96 11.89
CA TYR A 45 -4.09 4.21 11.27
C TYR A 45 -5.54 4.10 10.81
N GLU A 46 -5.92 2.97 10.22
CA GLU A 46 -7.30 2.69 9.80
C GLU A 46 -8.26 2.74 11.00
N ILE A 47 -7.90 2.12 12.12
CA ILE A 47 -8.68 2.15 13.35
C ILE A 47 -8.79 3.58 13.88
N ALA A 48 -7.69 4.32 13.93
CA ALA A 48 -7.69 5.70 14.42
C ALA A 48 -8.57 6.63 13.57
N ILE A 49 -8.44 6.59 12.25
CA ILE A 49 -9.24 7.38 11.31
C ILE A 49 -10.71 6.99 11.41
N THR A 50 -11.01 5.69 11.42
CA THR A 50 -12.37 5.18 11.55
C THR A 50 -13.00 5.65 12.86
N TYR A 51 -12.26 5.60 13.96
CA TYR A 51 -12.71 6.09 15.26
C TYR A 51 -13.05 7.59 15.20
N LEU A 52 -12.19 8.41 14.60
CA LEU A 52 -12.45 9.85 14.42
C LEU A 52 -13.73 10.10 13.61
N ILE A 53 -13.94 9.37 12.51
CA ILE A 53 -15.16 9.49 11.69
C ILE A 53 -16.39 9.08 12.51
N VAL A 54 -16.33 7.98 13.26
CA VAL A 54 -17.45 7.50 14.08
C VAL A 54 -17.79 8.51 15.18
N VAL A 55 -16.78 9.08 15.84
CA VAL A 55 -16.96 10.13 16.85
C VAL A 55 -17.60 11.37 16.22
N PHE A 56 -17.14 11.77 15.03
CA PHE A 56 -17.72 12.89 14.29
C PHE A 56 -19.20 12.66 13.96
N ILE A 57 -19.55 11.48 13.41
CA ILE A 57 -20.95 11.14 13.09
C ILE A 57 -21.80 11.09 14.37
N ARG A 58 -21.25 10.54 15.47
CA ARG A 58 -21.95 10.54 16.76
C ARG A 58 -22.21 11.96 17.26
N ARG A 59 -21.27 12.88 17.06
CA ARG A 59 -21.41 14.28 17.47
C ARG A 59 -22.49 15.00 16.67
N THR A 60 -22.62 14.73 15.38
CA THR A 60 -23.57 15.40 14.49
C THR A 60 -24.97 14.79 14.54
N THR A 61 -25.09 13.47 14.70
CA THR A 61 -26.37 12.74 14.69
C THR A 61 -26.93 12.54 16.10
N GLY A 62 -26.11 12.74 17.14
CA GLY A 62 -26.48 12.50 18.55
C GLY A 62 -26.52 11.02 18.96
N GLN A 63 -26.43 10.09 18.00
CA GLN A 63 -26.47 8.65 18.23
C GLN A 63 -25.26 7.94 17.61
N ARG A 64 -24.86 6.81 18.20
CA ARG A 64 -23.77 5.99 17.64
C ARG A 64 -24.25 5.31 16.35
N PRO A 65 -23.47 5.35 15.25
CA PRO A 65 -23.82 4.65 14.03
C PRO A 65 -23.98 3.14 14.26
N PRO A 66 -24.86 2.46 13.50
CA PRO A 66 -24.96 1.01 13.53
C PRO A 66 -23.63 0.38 13.07
N TRP A 67 -23.31 -0.80 13.61
CA TRP A 67 -22.05 -1.51 13.33
C TRP A 67 -21.80 -1.76 11.84
N ASP A 68 -22.84 -2.04 11.06
CA ASP A 68 -22.74 -2.19 9.60
C ASP A 68 -22.10 -0.95 8.95
N ARG A 69 -22.53 0.25 9.36
CA ARG A 69 -21.99 1.50 8.85
C ARG A 69 -20.55 1.74 9.30
N ILE A 70 -20.23 1.39 10.55
CA ILE A 70 -18.86 1.50 11.08
C ILE A 70 -17.91 0.61 10.28
N LEU A 71 -18.29 -0.65 10.02
CA LEU A 71 -17.47 -1.59 9.26
C LEU A 71 -17.31 -1.16 7.80
N ARG A 72 -18.34 -0.60 7.17
CA ARG A 72 -18.21 -0.01 5.83
C ARG A 72 -17.21 1.15 5.81
N ILE A 73 -17.28 2.05 6.79
CA ILE A 73 -16.31 3.15 6.92
C ILE A 73 -14.90 2.58 7.07
N PHE A 74 -14.72 1.61 7.97
CA PHE A 74 -13.44 0.94 8.17
C PHE A 74 -12.87 0.36 6.87
N PHE A 75 -13.67 -0.41 6.13
CA PHE A 75 -13.23 -0.97 4.84
C PHE A 75 -12.88 0.10 3.82
N THR A 76 -13.68 1.17 3.72
CA THR A 76 -13.39 2.25 2.76
C THR A 76 -12.10 2.99 3.07
N VAL A 77 -11.88 3.34 4.35
CA VAL A 77 -10.62 3.94 4.81
C VAL A 77 -9.47 2.99 4.52
N GLY A 78 -9.64 1.72 4.86
CA GLY A 78 -8.64 0.70 4.64
C GLY A 78 -8.28 0.49 3.17
N ILE A 79 -9.24 0.49 2.26
CA ILE A 79 -8.96 0.40 0.81
C ILE A 79 -8.07 1.56 0.36
N ILE A 80 -8.33 2.78 0.85
CA ILE A 80 -7.52 3.96 0.51
C ILE A 80 -6.10 3.81 1.06
N PHE A 81 -5.95 3.43 2.33
CA PHE A 81 -4.63 3.23 2.94
C PHE A 81 -3.86 2.08 2.31
N GLY A 82 -4.50 0.95 2.04
CA GLY A 82 -3.91 -0.19 1.33
C GLY A 82 -3.43 0.18 -0.06
N LEU A 83 -4.20 0.97 -0.82
CA LEU A 83 -3.79 1.50 -2.12
C LEU A 83 -2.56 2.41 -2.01
N ILE A 84 -2.58 3.37 -1.07
CA ILE A 84 -1.44 4.29 -0.86
C ILE A 84 -0.19 3.51 -0.45
N TYR A 85 -0.31 2.56 0.47
CA TYR A 85 0.79 1.72 0.91
C TYR A 85 1.35 0.85 -0.23
N GLY A 86 0.47 0.24 -1.03
CA GLY A 86 0.86 -0.55 -2.20
C GLY A 86 1.62 0.29 -3.24
N LEU A 87 1.16 1.51 -3.52
CA LEU A 87 1.85 2.45 -4.41
C LEU A 87 3.21 2.87 -3.84
N TYR A 88 3.28 3.16 -2.54
CA TYR A 88 4.52 3.53 -1.87
C TYR A 88 5.57 2.41 -1.97
N VAL A 89 5.19 1.17 -1.64
CA VAL A 89 6.10 0.01 -1.72
C VAL A 89 6.54 -0.24 -3.16
N ARG A 90 5.63 -0.15 -4.13
CA ARG A 90 5.98 -0.37 -5.54
C ARG A 90 6.90 0.73 -6.09
N GLY A 91 6.63 1.98 -5.75
CA GLY A 91 7.47 3.12 -6.12
C GLY A 91 8.88 3.00 -5.53
N ALA A 92 8.99 2.61 -4.25
CA ALA A 92 10.28 2.38 -3.60
C ALA A 92 11.10 1.28 -4.32
N LEU A 93 10.46 0.16 -4.67
CA LEU A 93 11.11 -0.93 -5.40
C LEU A 93 11.55 -0.54 -6.82
N GLU A 94 10.74 0.26 -7.53
CA GLU A 94 11.10 0.76 -8.86
C GLU A 94 12.28 1.73 -8.79
N GLN A 95 12.34 2.57 -7.74
CA GLN A 95 13.47 3.48 -7.52
C GLN A 95 14.77 2.71 -7.25
N GLU A 96 14.74 1.66 -6.42
CA GLU A 96 15.92 0.81 -6.19
C GLU A 96 16.39 0.12 -7.47
N ARG A 97 15.47 -0.37 -8.31
CA ARG A 97 15.81 -0.94 -9.62
C ARG A 97 16.49 0.07 -10.53
N GLN A 98 15.98 1.30 -10.59
CA GLN A 98 16.58 2.36 -11.40
C GLN A 98 17.97 2.73 -10.89
N GLN A 99 18.17 2.84 -9.57
CA GLN A 99 19.48 3.12 -8.98
C GLN A 99 20.49 2.01 -9.27
N GLY A 100 20.11 0.74 -9.11
CA GLY A 100 20.97 -0.41 -9.44
C GLY A 100 21.36 -0.43 -10.93
N GLN A 101 20.41 -0.13 -11.81
CA GLN A 101 20.67 -0.07 -13.25
C GLN A 101 21.56 1.14 -13.63
N GLN A 102 21.36 2.30 -12.98
CA GLN A 102 22.19 3.49 -13.19
C GLN A 102 23.64 3.26 -12.72
N VAL A 103 23.85 2.63 -11.56
CA VAL A 103 25.20 2.24 -11.07
C VAL A 103 25.88 1.27 -12.04
N THR A 104 25.12 0.31 -12.60
CA THR A 104 25.67 -0.66 -13.56
C THR A 104 26.08 0.01 -14.88
N VAL A 105 25.29 0.97 -15.38
CA VAL A 105 25.63 1.72 -16.61
C VAL A 105 26.79 2.68 -16.41
N VAL A 106 26.92 3.31 -15.23
CA VAL A 106 28.08 4.17 -14.92
C VAL A 106 29.37 3.34 -14.81
N CYS A 107 29.34 2.16 -14.18
CA CYS A 107 30.51 1.29 -14.12
C CYS A 107 30.92 0.72 -15.48
N CYS A 108 29.98 0.41 -16.38
CA CYS A 108 30.29 -0.07 -17.73
C CYS A 108 30.57 1.06 -18.74
N GLY A 109 30.14 2.30 -18.46
CA GLY A 109 30.38 3.46 -19.31
C GLY A 109 31.68 4.21 -19.01
N GLN A 110 32.34 3.88 -17.89
CA GLN A 110 33.59 4.49 -17.45
C GLN A 110 34.81 3.67 -17.84
N ASP A 111 34.76 3.02 -19.01
CA ASP A 111 35.96 2.66 -19.76
C ASP A 111 36.31 3.86 -20.66
N ASP A 112 36.67 4.98 -20.02
CA ASP A 112 37.20 6.17 -20.70
C ASP A 112 38.64 5.84 -21.16
N SER A 113 38.73 4.93 -22.14
CA SER A 113 39.91 4.63 -22.95
C SER A 113 40.19 5.78 -23.93
N ARG A 114 40.13 7.02 -23.43
CA ARG A 114 40.69 8.18 -24.11
C ARG A 114 42.20 8.02 -24.15
N ASN A 115 42.62 7.35 -25.21
CA ASN A 115 43.95 7.35 -25.80
C ASN A 115 44.82 8.49 -25.27
N ALA A 116 45.74 8.16 -24.38
CA ALA A 116 46.92 8.99 -24.17
C ALA A 116 47.58 9.20 -25.55
N PRO A 117 47.83 10.45 -25.98
CA PRO A 117 48.39 10.68 -27.30
C PRO A 117 49.83 10.16 -27.34
N TRP A 118 50.05 9.16 -28.19
CA TRP A 118 51.32 8.48 -28.47
C TRP A 118 52.35 9.40 -29.15
N HIS A 119 52.88 10.39 -28.44
CA HIS A 119 53.94 11.27 -28.96
C HIS A 119 55.11 11.37 -27.98
N TRP A 120 55.72 10.24 -27.63
CA TRP A 120 57.07 10.19 -27.08
C TRP A 120 57.62 8.76 -27.17
N ALA A 121 58.36 8.48 -28.24
CA ALA A 121 59.50 7.55 -28.30
C ALA A 121 60.09 7.62 -29.71
#